data_AF-A0A453EGQ0-F1
#
_entry.id   AF-A0A453EGQ0-F1
#
_cell.length_a   1.000
_cell.length_b   1.000
_cell.length_c   1.000
_cell.angle_alpha   90.00
_cell.angle_beta   90.00
_cell.angle_gamma   90.00
#
_symmetry.space_group_name_H-M   'P 1'
#
loop_
_entity.id
_entity.type
_entity.pdbx_description
1 polymer ?
#
loop_
_entity_poly.entity_id
_entity_poly.type
_entity_poly.pdbx_seq_one_letter_code
_entity_poly.pdbx_strand_id
1 'polypeptide(L)'
;NLYLIRVQFPCFTPYSMAMPPPLLRLHPHRLLPRLRRFTSGPVLLRLNPKSLYATASTSQAAPTPPPQPPPHGPSLRRGRPTTGHPPEAPLSFSRTFDLAALRVPAAACASLERRLRGHLLNWPRVRNIARLPNDDGDGLVSLPTSPGSSSALPPTAVARREKLAREFNARGFVEFPILAKMSRPAGRTRREMKGRAAGGKETKHEKDKVYVVEVLEQGGEDDEDEWKGLVGEEGFGKGAWRGEPTRLLLLDEGHANRRVDELPEAVKVVLEHEANQGGPFAYELVQCQLTLFYDYWPMNEVLEALLPEGIIIPAGFETVGHIAHLNLRDEHLPYKTLIAQVVLDKNKPKIQTVVNKIDAIQNDYRTMQLEILAGHDSLVTTVIESGLRFQVDLATVYWNSRLSTERQRLVNNIFQNSDVVCDVFSGVGPIAISAAKKVKYVYANDLNPAAVEYLEQNIVLNKLERKIEVYNMDARRFVNAMYSSQHVHPVTQVVMNLPKDAAEFLDVFRGILRNRQTGHIAMPKIHVYGFSKAEDPEYDFHERINLALCDSVMGVEMHRVRLVAPGKWMLCASFTLPESVAYAKANYITC
;
A
#
# COMPACT_ATOMS: atom_id res chain seq x y z
N ASN A 1 15.81 60.73 38.75
CA ASN A 1 14.43 60.79 39.29
C ASN A 1 13.69 59.52 38.86
N LEU A 2 14.02 58.35 39.39
CA LEU A 2 13.51 57.77 40.65
C LEU A 2 11.98 57.84 40.74
N TYR A 3 11.32 56.69 40.54
CA TYR A 3 10.46 56.06 41.56
C TYR A 3 10.22 54.59 41.20
N LEU A 4 10.86 53.70 41.97
CA LEU A 4 10.52 52.27 42.09
C LEU A 4 9.21 52.15 42.88
N ILE A 5 8.31 51.28 42.43
CA ILE A 5 7.23 50.76 43.28
C ILE A 5 7.41 49.24 43.41
N ARG A 6 7.73 48.83 44.64
CA ARG A 6 7.74 47.46 45.17
C ARG A 6 6.31 46.91 45.16
N VAL A 7 6.15 45.67 44.72
CA VAL A 7 4.96 44.86 45.02
C VAL A 7 5.36 43.78 46.03
N GLN A 8 4.77 43.86 47.22
CA GLN A 8 4.92 42.90 48.33
C GLN A 8 4.04 41.66 48.10
N PHE A 9 4.62 40.49 48.37
CA PHE A 9 3.89 39.27 48.69
C PHE A 9 3.45 39.29 50.17
N PRO A 10 2.28 38.73 50.50
CA PRO A 10 2.05 38.17 51.82
C PRO A 10 1.98 36.64 51.76
N CYS A 11 2.56 36.02 52.79
CA CYS A 11 2.62 34.58 53.03
C CYS A 11 2.15 34.29 54.47
N PHE A 12 1.63 33.08 54.67
CA PHE A 12 1.26 32.39 55.94
C PHE A 12 0.01 32.92 56.70
N THR A 13 -0.90 32.11 57.27
CA THR A 13 -0.90 30.71 57.76
C THR A 13 -2.37 30.24 58.06
N PRO A 14 -2.65 28.99 58.49
CA PRO A 14 -3.79 28.17 58.05
C PRO A 14 -4.95 28.07 59.07
N TYR A 15 -6.15 27.70 58.62
CA TYR A 15 -7.20 27.18 59.51
C TYR A 15 -8.04 26.07 58.87
N SER A 16 -8.07 24.96 59.62
CA SER A 16 -9.18 24.03 59.86
C SER A 16 -9.79 23.24 58.70
N MET A 17 -9.52 21.93 58.76
CA MET A 17 -10.33 20.86 58.15
C MET A 17 -11.80 21.01 58.56
N ALA A 18 -12.70 20.94 57.58
CA ALA A 18 -14.13 20.72 57.78
C ALA A 18 -14.55 19.50 56.95
N MET A 19 -15.13 18.52 57.63
CA MET A 19 -15.68 17.27 57.08
C MET A 19 -16.88 17.54 56.16
N PRO A 20 -17.11 16.71 55.12
CA PRO A 20 -18.32 16.81 54.31
C PRO A 20 -19.53 16.19 55.05
N PRO A 21 -20.75 16.75 54.90
CA PRO A 21 -21.97 16.17 55.46
C PRO A 21 -22.48 14.98 54.62
N PRO A 22 -23.33 14.10 55.19
CA PRO A 22 -23.56 12.76 54.69
C PRO A 22 -24.56 12.68 53.52
N LEU A 23 -24.34 11.66 52.70
CA LEU A 23 -25.18 11.21 51.59
C LEU A 23 -26.58 10.82 52.06
N LEU A 24 -27.60 11.55 51.60
CA LEU A 24 -29.00 11.13 51.68
C LEU A 24 -29.31 10.12 50.57
N ARG A 25 -29.60 8.87 50.98
CA ARG A 25 -30.21 7.83 50.16
C ARG A 25 -31.62 8.25 49.77
N LEU A 26 -31.91 8.29 48.46
CA LEU A 26 -33.28 8.37 47.94
C LEU A 26 -33.63 7.05 47.23
N HIS A 27 -34.67 6.38 47.73
CA HIS A 27 -35.29 5.21 47.12
C HIS A 27 -36.15 5.61 45.90
N PRO A 28 -36.26 4.75 44.88
CA PRO A 28 -37.06 5.04 43.68
C PRO A 28 -38.51 4.62 43.90
N HIS A 29 -39.44 5.58 43.91
CA HIS A 29 -40.86 5.30 43.76
C HIS A 29 -41.37 5.70 42.36
N ARG A 30 -41.89 4.65 41.71
CA ARG A 30 -42.79 4.64 40.55
C ARG A 30 -43.79 5.80 40.54
N LEU A 31 -43.91 6.52 39.42
CA LEU A 31 -45.18 7.04 38.91
C LEU A 31 -45.12 7.19 37.37
N LEU A 32 -45.90 6.36 36.67
CA LEU A 32 -46.24 6.48 35.25
C LEU A 32 -47.51 7.33 35.12
N PRO A 33 -47.66 8.21 34.10
CA PRO A 33 -48.96 8.73 33.71
C PRO A 33 -49.64 7.79 32.71
N ARG A 34 -50.88 7.40 33.03
CA ARG A 34 -51.84 6.74 32.13
C ARG A 34 -52.50 7.78 31.21
N LEU A 35 -52.87 7.35 29.99
CA LEU A 35 -53.99 7.73 29.09
C LEU A 35 -53.52 7.38 27.64
N ARG A 36 -54.24 6.75 26.70
CA ARG A 36 -55.61 6.28 26.52
C ARG A 36 -55.57 5.06 25.57
N ARG A 37 -56.51 4.13 25.77
CA ARG A 37 -56.79 2.98 24.89
C ARG A 37 -57.45 3.46 23.58
N PHE A 38 -56.98 2.94 22.45
CA PHE A 38 -57.79 2.77 21.24
C PHE A 38 -57.81 1.29 20.87
N THR A 39 -59.00 0.78 20.64
CA THR A 39 -59.33 -0.60 20.29
C THR A 39 -59.60 -0.70 18.79
N SER A 40 -58.91 -1.59 18.10
CA SER A 40 -59.42 -2.22 16.86
C SER A 40 -58.62 -3.50 16.60
N GLY A 41 -59.33 -4.63 16.54
CA GLY A 41 -58.77 -5.97 16.37
C GLY A 41 -58.38 -6.30 14.92
N PRO A 42 -57.67 -7.41 14.70
CA PRO A 42 -57.26 -7.85 13.36
C PRO A 42 -58.38 -8.68 12.71
N VAL A 43 -58.74 -8.33 11.47
CA VAL A 43 -59.55 -9.18 10.59
C VAL A 43 -58.62 -10.07 9.78
N LEU A 44 -58.80 -11.38 9.95
CA LEU A 44 -58.17 -12.44 9.18
C LEU A 44 -58.89 -12.57 7.82
N LEU A 45 -58.19 -12.38 6.71
CA LEU A 45 -58.65 -12.85 5.40
C LEU A 45 -57.60 -13.78 4.79
N ARG A 46 -57.97 -15.07 4.78
CA ARG A 46 -57.34 -16.16 4.04
C ARG A 46 -57.45 -15.91 2.55
N LEU A 47 -56.34 -16.00 1.81
CA LEU A 47 -56.35 -16.53 0.44
C LEU A 47 -55.13 -17.46 0.25
N ASN A 48 -55.44 -18.68 -0.15
CA ASN A 48 -54.54 -19.81 -0.32
C ASN A 48 -53.88 -19.75 -1.72
N PRO A 49 -52.60 -20.15 -1.87
CA PRO A 49 -51.88 -20.10 -3.14
C PRO A 49 -52.12 -21.38 -3.95
N LYS A 50 -52.28 -21.25 -5.28
CA LYS A 50 -52.18 -22.38 -6.21
C LYS A 50 -50.81 -22.36 -6.89
N SER A 51 -50.02 -23.35 -6.48
CA SER A 51 -48.99 -24.11 -7.19
C SER A 51 -48.92 -23.95 -8.71
N LEU A 52 -47.71 -23.67 -9.21
CA LEU A 52 -47.14 -24.33 -10.39
C LEU A 52 -45.73 -24.79 -10.04
N TYR A 53 -45.53 -26.11 -10.07
CA TYR A 53 -44.25 -26.79 -9.90
C TYR A 53 -43.37 -26.61 -11.14
N ALA A 54 -42.08 -26.35 -10.92
CA ALA A 54 -41.02 -26.89 -11.75
C ALA A 54 -39.88 -27.33 -10.81
N THR A 55 -39.60 -28.63 -10.85
CA THR A 55 -38.58 -29.34 -10.07
C THR A 55 -37.17 -29.00 -10.56
N ALA A 56 -36.27 -28.64 -9.65
CA ALA A 56 -34.83 -28.87 -9.81
C ALA A 56 -34.24 -29.20 -8.43
N SER A 57 -33.73 -30.42 -8.33
CA SER A 57 -33.04 -31.02 -7.20
C SER A 57 -31.88 -30.15 -6.69
N THR A 58 -31.87 -29.86 -5.40
CA THR A 58 -30.72 -29.28 -4.69
C THR A 58 -29.72 -30.39 -4.42
N SER A 59 -28.66 -30.47 -5.24
CA SER A 59 -27.45 -31.20 -4.87
C SER A 59 -26.72 -30.39 -3.79
N GLN A 60 -26.47 -31.00 -2.64
CA GLN A 60 -25.49 -30.49 -1.69
C GLN A 60 -24.13 -30.44 -2.39
N ALA A 61 -23.60 -29.24 -2.60
CA ALA A 61 -22.25 -29.07 -3.11
C ALA A 61 -21.27 -29.56 -2.05
N ALA A 62 -20.51 -30.60 -2.39
CA ALA A 62 -19.34 -31.02 -1.65
C ALA A 62 -18.36 -29.83 -1.50
N PRO A 63 -17.55 -29.76 -0.43
CA PRO A 63 -16.53 -28.73 -0.28
C PRO A 63 -15.64 -28.73 -1.53
N THR A 64 -15.57 -27.58 -2.20
CA THR A 64 -14.65 -27.38 -3.31
C THR A 64 -13.23 -27.64 -2.80
N PRO A 65 -12.47 -28.54 -3.43
CA PRO A 65 -11.07 -28.74 -3.07
C PRO A 65 -10.33 -27.41 -3.25
N PRO A 66 -9.24 -27.17 -2.48
CA PRO A 66 -8.44 -25.97 -2.64
C PRO A 66 -8.03 -25.79 -4.10
N PRO A 67 -7.95 -24.55 -4.61
CA PRO A 67 -7.60 -24.29 -6.00
C PRO A 67 -6.30 -25.01 -6.31
N GLN A 68 -6.34 -25.93 -7.27
CA GLN A 68 -5.13 -26.58 -7.74
C GLN A 68 -4.23 -25.48 -8.34
N PRO A 69 -2.92 -25.48 -8.04
CA PRO A 69 -2.01 -24.52 -8.64
C PRO A 69 -2.09 -24.63 -10.16
N PRO A 70 -1.85 -23.53 -10.90
CA PRO A 70 -1.77 -23.61 -12.34
C PRO A 70 -0.81 -24.74 -12.74
N PRO A 71 -1.14 -25.54 -13.77
CA PRO A 71 -0.31 -26.70 -14.15
C PRO A 71 1.12 -26.31 -14.57
N HIS A 72 1.35 -25.01 -14.80
CA HIS A 72 2.61 -24.43 -15.23
C HIS A 72 2.93 -23.17 -14.42
N GLY A 73 4.22 -22.96 -14.14
CA GLY A 73 4.73 -21.78 -13.45
C GLY A 73 5.37 -22.07 -12.09
N PRO A 74 6.16 -21.10 -11.56
CA PRO A 74 6.86 -21.27 -10.31
C PRO A 74 5.87 -21.22 -9.13
N SER A 75 6.02 -22.14 -8.20
CA SER A 75 5.23 -22.20 -6.96
C SER A 75 6.09 -22.75 -5.84
N LEU A 76 5.90 -22.27 -4.60
CA LEU A 76 6.53 -22.86 -3.41
C LEU A 76 6.11 -24.33 -3.18
N ARG A 77 5.03 -24.79 -3.80
CA ARG A 77 4.58 -26.19 -3.78
C ARG A 77 5.25 -27.05 -4.88
N ARG A 78 6.04 -26.45 -5.78
CA ARG A 78 6.76 -27.11 -6.89
C ARG A 78 8.27 -26.85 -6.77
N GLY A 79 9.06 -27.64 -7.48
CA GLY A 79 10.53 -27.59 -7.41
C GLY A 79 11.09 -28.28 -6.18
N ARG A 80 12.38 -28.62 -6.23
CA ARG A 80 13.06 -29.30 -5.12
C ARG A 80 13.49 -28.27 -4.07
N PRO A 81 13.20 -28.46 -2.77
CA PRO A 81 13.78 -27.62 -1.75
C PRO A 81 15.29 -27.83 -1.71
N THR A 82 16.06 -26.77 -1.50
CA THR A 82 17.51 -26.88 -1.26
C THR A 82 17.74 -27.62 0.06
N THR A 83 18.36 -28.79 0.01
CA THR A 83 18.60 -29.65 1.19
C THR A 83 19.66 -29.04 2.11
N GLY A 84 19.51 -29.19 3.43
CA GLY A 84 20.59 -28.97 4.40
C GLY A 84 20.41 -27.90 5.48
N HIS A 85 19.25 -27.24 5.60
CA HIS A 85 19.07 -26.18 6.61
C HIS A 85 17.78 -26.34 7.45
N PRO A 86 17.81 -25.93 8.72
CA PRO A 86 16.65 -26.02 9.61
C PRO A 86 15.45 -25.22 9.05
N PRO A 87 14.21 -25.64 9.38
CA PRO A 87 12.96 -25.11 8.82
C PRO A 87 12.68 -23.61 9.07
N GLU A 88 13.54 -22.91 9.81
CA GLU A 88 13.34 -21.53 10.25
C GLU A 88 14.20 -20.48 9.51
N ALA A 89 15.03 -20.88 8.55
CA ALA A 89 15.91 -19.96 7.81
C ALA A 89 15.29 -19.45 6.49
N PRO A 90 15.63 -18.25 5.98
CA PRO A 90 15.19 -17.72 4.68
C PRO A 90 15.40 -18.67 3.49
N LEU A 91 16.34 -19.61 3.63
CA LEU A 91 16.66 -20.66 2.65
C LEU A 91 15.59 -21.75 2.54
N SER A 92 14.62 -21.84 3.47
CA SER A 92 13.49 -22.80 3.39
C SER A 92 12.52 -22.50 2.25
N PHE A 93 12.55 -21.27 1.72
CA PHE A 93 11.74 -20.84 0.57
C PHE A 93 12.46 -21.01 -0.76
N SER A 94 13.72 -21.46 -0.76
CA SER A 94 14.43 -21.70 -1.99
C SER A 94 13.80 -22.90 -2.71
N ARG A 95 13.57 -22.75 -4.02
CA ARG A 95 13.09 -23.84 -4.88
C ARG A 95 13.96 -23.93 -6.11
N THR A 96 14.50 -25.11 -6.33
CA THR A 96 15.32 -25.44 -7.50
C THR A 96 14.49 -26.19 -8.53
N PHE A 97 14.56 -25.73 -9.77
CA PHE A 97 13.87 -26.29 -10.92
C PHE A 97 14.90 -26.74 -11.95
N ASP A 98 14.81 -28.00 -12.38
CA ASP A 98 15.59 -28.47 -13.51
C ASP A 98 14.97 -27.93 -14.79
N LEU A 99 15.80 -27.39 -15.67
CA LEU A 99 15.42 -26.78 -16.93
C LEU A 99 16.41 -27.21 -18.01
N ALA A 100 15.92 -27.28 -19.24
CA ALA A 100 16.79 -27.39 -20.41
C ALA A 100 17.08 -25.98 -20.94
N ALA A 101 18.30 -25.74 -21.40
CA ALA A 101 18.68 -24.48 -22.04
C ALA A 101 19.49 -24.73 -23.31
N LEU A 102 19.35 -23.83 -24.28
CA LEU A 102 20.23 -23.81 -25.46
C LEU A 102 21.41 -22.88 -25.19
N ARG A 103 22.61 -23.44 -25.17
CA ARG A 103 23.86 -22.68 -25.15
C ARG A 103 24.20 -22.24 -26.56
N VAL A 104 24.27 -20.92 -26.76
CA VAL A 104 24.48 -20.30 -28.07
C VAL A 104 25.52 -19.19 -27.99
N PRO A 105 26.22 -18.86 -29.10
CA PRO A 105 27.04 -17.67 -29.18
C PRO A 105 26.20 -16.41 -28.93
N ALA A 106 26.77 -15.41 -28.23
CA ALA A 106 26.06 -14.19 -27.89
C ALA A 106 25.53 -13.44 -29.12
N ALA A 107 26.23 -13.51 -30.26
CA ALA A 107 25.82 -12.90 -31.52
C ALA A 107 24.52 -13.50 -32.10
N ALA A 108 24.31 -14.81 -31.93
CA ALA A 108 23.12 -15.51 -32.44
C ALA A 108 21.90 -15.37 -31.50
N CYS A 109 22.13 -15.04 -30.23
CA CYS A 109 21.13 -15.04 -29.17
C CYS A 109 19.87 -14.21 -29.49
N ALA A 110 20.02 -12.96 -29.95
CA ALA A 110 18.89 -12.07 -30.22
C ALA A 110 18.01 -12.51 -31.42
N SER A 111 18.58 -13.26 -32.36
CA SER A 111 17.85 -13.85 -33.49
C SER A 111 17.05 -15.07 -33.02
N LEU A 112 17.70 -15.93 -32.24
CA LEU A 112 17.10 -17.15 -31.69
C LEU A 112 16.02 -16.85 -30.66
N GLU A 113 16.20 -15.84 -29.81
CA GLU A 113 15.18 -15.40 -28.86
C GLU A 113 13.86 -15.05 -29.56
N ARG A 114 13.93 -14.30 -30.67
CA ARG A 114 12.73 -13.93 -31.45
C ARG A 114 12.06 -15.14 -32.09
N ARG A 115 12.86 -16.09 -32.60
CA ARG A 115 12.36 -17.32 -33.24
C ARG A 115 11.74 -18.29 -32.23
N LEU A 116 12.29 -18.37 -31.03
CA LEU A 116 11.91 -19.36 -30.01
C LEU A 116 11.03 -18.78 -28.90
N ARG A 117 10.62 -17.51 -28.97
CA ARG A 117 9.94 -16.79 -27.89
C ARG A 117 8.76 -17.54 -27.23
N GLY A 118 8.01 -18.35 -27.97
CA GLY A 118 6.89 -19.16 -27.45
C GLY A 118 7.30 -20.46 -26.74
N HIS A 119 8.57 -20.81 -26.77
CA HIS A 119 9.16 -22.03 -26.19
C HIS A 119 10.22 -21.73 -25.11
N LEU A 120 10.48 -20.45 -24.85
CA LEU A 120 11.39 -20.00 -23.80
C LEU A 120 10.64 -19.83 -22.48
N LEU A 121 11.38 -19.94 -21.38
CA LEU A 121 10.87 -19.72 -20.03
C LEU A 121 10.25 -18.32 -19.90
N ASN A 122 8.99 -18.27 -19.48
CA ASN A 122 8.23 -17.03 -19.32
C ASN A 122 7.73 -16.86 -17.88
N TRP A 123 8.66 -16.82 -16.93
CA TRP A 123 8.34 -16.63 -15.51
C TRP A 123 8.53 -15.18 -15.08
N PRO A 124 7.62 -14.62 -14.24
CA PRO A 124 7.77 -13.25 -13.74
C PRO A 124 9.14 -13.05 -13.09
N ARG A 125 9.80 -11.92 -13.33
CA ARG A 125 11.11 -11.58 -12.71
C ARG A 125 12.29 -12.50 -13.07
N VAL A 126 12.09 -13.59 -13.80
CA VAL A 126 13.16 -14.42 -14.40
C VAL A 126 13.39 -13.97 -15.83
N ARG A 127 14.65 -13.87 -16.26
CA ARG A 127 14.96 -13.63 -17.67
C ARG A 127 14.99 -14.97 -18.40
N ASN A 128 14.42 -15.00 -19.59
CA ASN A 128 14.53 -16.12 -20.53
C ASN A 128 15.97 -16.36 -21.05
N ILE A 129 16.87 -15.37 -20.89
CA ILE A 129 18.28 -15.47 -21.26
C ILE A 129 19.16 -15.27 -20.02
N ALA A 130 19.99 -16.26 -19.72
CA ALA A 130 21.01 -16.20 -18.68
C ALA A 130 22.41 -15.98 -19.27
N ARG A 131 23.26 -15.26 -18.53
CA ARG A 131 24.69 -15.05 -18.85
C ARG A 131 25.52 -15.91 -17.93
N LEU A 132 26.52 -16.60 -18.48
CA LEU A 132 27.47 -17.38 -17.68
C LEU A 132 28.59 -16.46 -17.16
N PRO A 133 29.21 -16.78 -15.99
CA PRO A 133 30.26 -15.96 -15.39
C PRO A 133 31.52 -15.78 -16.25
N ASN A 134 31.77 -16.67 -17.20
CA ASN A 134 32.99 -16.68 -18.03
C ASN A 134 32.96 -15.65 -19.20
N ASP A 135 32.14 -14.60 -19.10
CA ASP A 135 31.72 -13.77 -20.23
C ASP A 135 32.14 -12.29 -20.14
N ASP A 136 32.91 -11.90 -19.12
CA ASP A 136 33.38 -10.51 -18.95
C ASP A 136 34.60 -10.25 -19.85
N GLY A 137 34.37 -10.16 -21.16
CA GLY A 137 35.32 -9.69 -22.17
C GLY A 137 34.93 -8.31 -22.70
N ASP A 138 35.54 -7.26 -22.15
CA ASP A 138 35.52 -5.89 -22.70
C ASP A 138 36.16 -5.90 -24.10
N GLY A 139 35.43 -5.49 -25.14
CA GLY A 139 35.98 -5.47 -26.51
C GLY A 139 34.99 -4.97 -27.56
N LEU A 140 34.94 -3.65 -27.75
CA LEU A 140 34.17 -2.93 -28.76
C LEU A 140 34.86 -3.03 -30.13
N VAL A 141 34.26 -3.67 -31.14
CA VAL A 141 34.59 -3.41 -32.57
C VAL A 141 33.35 -3.57 -33.45
N SER A 142 33.20 -2.61 -34.37
CA SER A 142 32.05 -2.40 -35.27
C SER A 142 32.34 -2.84 -36.71
N LEU A 143 31.26 -3.19 -37.44
CA LEU A 143 31.02 -3.14 -38.92
C LEU A 143 31.66 -4.23 -39.82
N PRO A 144 31.18 -4.48 -41.08
CA PRO A 144 30.01 -3.96 -41.83
C PRO A 144 29.15 -5.05 -42.55
N THR A 145 28.12 -4.59 -43.27
CA THR A 145 26.99 -5.31 -43.90
C THR A 145 27.20 -5.71 -45.39
N SER A 146 26.47 -6.76 -45.81
CA SER A 146 25.88 -7.04 -47.17
C SER A 146 26.66 -7.96 -48.15
N PRO A 147 26.07 -8.48 -49.27
CA PRO A 147 24.77 -9.18 -49.49
C PRO A 147 24.81 -10.39 -50.51
N GLY A 148 23.68 -11.13 -50.66
CA GLY A 148 23.33 -12.02 -51.81
C GLY A 148 23.83 -13.48 -51.74
N SER A 149 23.21 -14.54 -52.28
CA SER A 149 22.07 -14.76 -53.19
C SER A 149 21.55 -16.22 -53.08
N SER A 150 20.42 -16.49 -53.73
CA SER A 150 19.49 -17.64 -53.68
C SER A 150 19.91 -19.01 -54.28
N SER A 151 19.26 -20.09 -53.79
CA SER A 151 18.66 -21.28 -54.47
C SER A 151 18.94 -22.56 -53.65
N ALA A 152 18.11 -23.62 -53.49
CA ALA A 152 16.77 -24.02 -53.92
C ALA A 152 16.16 -24.99 -52.85
N LEU A 153 14.84 -25.22 -52.88
CA LEU A 153 14.03 -26.01 -51.91
C LEU A 153 14.07 -27.55 -52.16
N PRO A 154 13.89 -28.40 -51.13
CA PRO A 154 12.55 -28.96 -50.78
C PRO A 154 12.34 -29.20 -49.24
N PRO A 155 11.19 -29.69 -48.73
CA PRO A 155 9.80 -29.72 -49.23
C PRO A 155 8.96 -28.56 -48.65
N THR A 156 7.70 -28.45 -49.07
CA THR A 156 6.84 -27.26 -49.02
C THR A 156 6.88 -26.49 -47.68
N ALA A 157 7.48 -25.29 -47.74
CA ALA A 157 7.51 -24.29 -46.66
C ALA A 157 6.11 -23.96 -46.10
N VAL A 158 5.05 -24.27 -46.83
CA VAL A 158 3.65 -24.11 -46.43
C VAL A 158 3.25 -25.14 -45.36
N ALA A 159 3.53 -26.43 -45.55
CA ALA A 159 3.23 -27.46 -44.55
C ALA A 159 4.08 -27.27 -43.27
N ARG A 160 5.33 -26.80 -43.45
CA ARG A 160 6.25 -26.48 -42.35
C ARG A 160 5.82 -25.23 -41.57
N ARG A 161 5.34 -24.18 -42.27
CA ARG A 161 4.73 -22.99 -41.64
C ARG A 161 3.45 -23.32 -40.90
N GLU A 162 2.61 -24.18 -41.45
CA GLU A 162 1.33 -24.56 -40.84
C GLU A 162 1.52 -25.37 -39.55
N LYS A 163 2.54 -26.25 -39.52
CA LYS A 163 2.96 -26.97 -38.32
C LYS A 163 3.56 -26.05 -37.25
N LEU A 164 4.49 -25.15 -37.63
CA LEU A 164 5.05 -24.12 -36.73
C LEU A 164 3.99 -23.17 -36.17
N ALA A 165 2.97 -22.82 -36.96
CA ALA A 165 1.86 -21.97 -36.51
C ALA A 165 0.92 -22.69 -35.53
N ARG A 166 0.73 -24.02 -35.68
CA ARG A 166 -0.06 -24.84 -34.74
C ARG A 166 0.68 -25.13 -33.43
N GLU A 167 2.01 -25.22 -33.47
CA GLU A 167 2.87 -25.43 -32.28
C GLU A 167 3.18 -24.13 -31.53
N PHE A 168 2.86 -22.97 -32.11
CA PHE A 168 2.96 -21.68 -31.43
C PHE A 168 1.92 -21.63 -30.31
N ASN A 169 2.34 -21.94 -29.09
CA ASN A 169 1.45 -22.05 -27.94
C ASN A 169 0.95 -20.67 -27.51
N ALA A 170 -0.16 -20.21 -28.11
CA ALA A 170 -0.85 -18.98 -27.75
C ALA A 170 -1.64 -19.09 -26.41
N ARG A 171 -1.63 -20.25 -25.74
CA ARG A 171 -2.48 -20.52 -24.56
C ARG A 171 -2.06 -19.82 -23.26
N GLY A 172 -0.98 -19.04 -23.26
CA GLY A 172 -0.57 -18.24 -22.09
C GLY A 172 -1.00 -16.77 -22.11
N PHE A 173 -1.67 -16.29 -23.17
CA PHE A 173 -1.87 -14.85 -23.41
C PHE A 173 -3.24 -14.29 -23.06
N VAL A 174 -4.16 -15.10 -22.53
CA VAL A 174 -5.53 -14.67 -22.24
C VAL A 174 -5.86 -14.94 -20.78
N GLU A 175 -5.28 -14.16 -19.85
CA GLU A 175 -5.88 -13.89 -18.52
C GLU A 175 -5.13 -12.88 -17.62
N PHE A 176 -4.34 -11.94 -18.15
CA PHE A 176 -3.71 -10.91 -17.31
C PHE A 176 -3.82 -9.50 -17.91
N PRO A 177 -4.84 -8.70 -17.55
CA PRO A 177 -5.05 -7.36 -18.11
C PRO A 177 -4.00 -6.29 -17.73
N ILE A 178 -2.91 -6.60 -17.01
CA ILE A 178 -2.02 -5.57 -16.41
C ILE A 178 -0.51 -5.85 -16.58
N LEU A 179 -0.08 -6.59 -17.62
CA LEU A 179 1.36 -6.85 -17.83
C LEU A 179 2.11 -5.69 -18.53
N ALA A 180 1.42 -4.83 -19.28
CA ALA A 180 2.06 -3.76 -20.05
C ALA A 180 2.58 -2.57 -19.20
N LYS A 181 2.23 -2.48 -17.91
CA LYS A 181 2.63 -1.37 -17.02
C LYS A 181 3.76 -1.71 -16.04
N MET A 182 4.11 -2.98 -15.82
CA MET A 182 5.13 -3.38 -14.84
C MET A 182 6.52 -3.72 -15.43
N SER A 183 6.65 -3.74 -16.76
CA SER A 183 7.88 -4.09 -17.47
C SER A 183 8.79 -2.91 -17.85
N ARG A 184 8.50 -1.69 -17.37
CA ARG A 184 9.35 -0.51 -17.60
C ARG A 184 10.12 -0.14 -16.33
N PRO A 185 11.47 -0.24 -16.31
CA PRO A 185 12.26 0.43 -15.29
C PRO A 185 12.19 1.94 -15.45
N ALA A 186 12.18 2.67 -14.33
CA ALA A 186 12.34 4.12 -14.31
C ALA A 186 13.73 4.51 -14.86
N GLY A 187 13.77 5.45 -15.81
CA GLY A 187 15.01 5.92 -16.42
C GLY A 187 15.98 6.48 -15.39
N ARG A 188 17.19 5.91 -15.30
CA ARG A 188 18.28 6.47 -14.50
C ARG A 188 18.87 7.68 -15.21
N THR A 189 18.68 8.86 -14.62
CA THR A 189 19.42 10.08 -14.96
C THR A 189 20.85 9.94 -14.45
N ARG A 190 21.83 10.11 -15.34
CA ARG A 190 23.26 9.98 -15.08
C ARG A 190 23.74 11.21 -14.28
N ARG A 191 24.20 11.03 -13.04
CA ARG A 191 25.02 12.02 -12.32
C ARG A 191 26.42 11.44 -12.17
N GLU A 192 27.39 12.15 -12.73
CA GLU A 192 28.81 11.88 -12.55
C GLU A 192 29.25 12.31 -11.15
N MET A 193 30.01 11.48 -10.46
CA MET A 193 30.82 11.91 -9.32
C MET A 193 32.12 11.12 -9.28
N LYS A 194 33.23 11.84 -9.52
CA LYS A 194 34.62 11.41 -9.31
C LYS A 194 34.93 11.38 -7.81
N GLY A 195 35.71 10.39 -7.37
CA GLY A 195 36.40 10.45 -6.07
C GLY A 195 36.84 9.08 -5.56
N ARG A 196 38.16 8.81 -5.59
CA ARG A 196 38.84 7.65 -5.01
C ARG A 196 38.77 7.63 -3.48
N ALA A 197 38.63 6.45 -2.88
CA ALA A 197 39.48 5.99 -1.77
C ALA A 197 39.30 4.48 -1.55
N ALA A 198 40.40 3.80 -1.28
CA ALA A 198 40.53 2.35 -1.15
C ALA A 198 40.09 1.83 0.23
N GLY A 199 39.58 0.60 0.27
CA GLY A 199 39.39 -0.18 1.49
C GLY A 199 38.45 -1.37 1.31
N GLY A 200 38.99 -2.59 1.47
CA GLY A 200 38.27 -3.83 1.81
C GLY A 200 37.16 -4.30 0.86
N LYS A 201 37.52 -5.08 -0.16
CA LYS A 201 36.55 -5.75 -1.05
C LYS A 201 36.08 -7.06 -0.41
N GLU A 202 35.27 -6.97 0.64
CA GLU A 202 34.37 -8.07 0.98
C GLU A 202 33.27 -8.12 -0.07
N THR A 203 33.03 -9.30 -0.62
CA THR A 203 32.09 -9.61 -1.70
C THR A 203 30.65 -9.35 -1.30
N LYS A 204 30.23 -8.08 -1.37
CA LYS A 204 28.87 -7.60 -1.04
C LYS A 204 27.80 -7.96 -2.10
N HIS A 205 28.02 -8.96 -2.96
CA HIS A 205 27.22 -9.15 -4.18
C HIS A 205 26.31 -10.39 -4.22
N GLU A 206 26.21 -11.18 -3.15
CA GLU A 206 25.43 -12.42 -3.18
C GLU A 206 24.03 -12.32 -2.54
N LYS A 207 23.78 -11.33 -1.68
CA LYS A 207 22.53 -11.23 -0.90
C LYS A 207 21.29 -10.73 -1.64
N ASP A 208 21.43 -10.19 -2.86
CA ASP A 208 20.32 -9.55 -3.60
C ASP A 208 19.89 -10.32 -4.88
N LYS A 209 20.41 -11.54 -5.09
CA LYS A 209 20.04 -12.31 -6.28
C LYS A 209 18.68 -12.97 -6.06
N VAL A 210 17.70 -12.53 -6.84
CA VAL A 210 16.32 -13.06 -6.85
C VAL A 210 16.29 -14.53 -7.30
N TYR A 211 17.19 -14.91 -8.21
CA TYR A 211 17.40 -16.29 -8.68
C TYR A 211 18.83 -16.48 -9.16
N VAL A 212 19.26 -17.74 -9.27
CA VAL A 212 20.53 -18.17 -9.87
C VAL A 212 20.26 -19.30 -10.87
N VAL A 213 21.06 -19.34 -11.94
CA VAL A 213 21.04 -20.43 -12.93
C VAL A 213 22.42 -21.08 -12.96
N GLU A 214 22.47 -22.38 -12.73
CA GLU A 214 23.67 -23.20 -12.74
C GLU A 214 23.56 -24.26 -13.85
N VAL A 215 24.63 -24.51 -14.59
CA VAL A 215 24.67 -25.57 -15.61
C VAL A 215 25.15 -26.84 -14.93
N LEU A 216 24.44 -27.95 -15.16
CA LEU A 216 24.87 -29.26 -14.67
C LEU A 216 25.93 -29.81 -15.62
N GLU A 217 27.14 -30.03 -15.12
CA GLU A 217 28.17 -30.77 -15.86
C GLU A 217 27.78 -32.25 -15.89
N GLN A 218 27.71 -32.84 -17.09
CA GLN A 218 27.57 -34.29 -17.22
C GLN A 218 28.90 -34.93 -16.82
N GLY A 219 29.05 -35.25 -15.53
CA GLY A 219 30.06 -36.20 -15.09
C GLY A 219 29.70 -37.59 -15.62
N GLY A 220 30.51 -38.11 -16.53
CA GLY A 220 30.55 -39.55 -16.76
C GLY A 220 31.17 -40.18 -15.52
N GLU A 221 30.36 -40.87 -14.73
CA GLU A 221 30.86 -41.96 -13.89
C GLU A 221 31.40 -43.02 -14.85
N ASP A 222 32.72 -43.11 -14.98
CA ASP A 222 33.49 -44.35 -15.02
C ASP A 222 35.00 -43.98 -15.15
N ASP A 223 35.81 -44.61 -14.29
CA ASP A 223 37.28 -44.66 -14.30
C ASP A 223 38.08 -43.42 -13.81
N GLU A 224 37.98 -43.08 -12.51
CA GLU A 224 38.94 -42.17 -11.83
C GLU A 224 39.94 -42.87 -10.88
N ASP A 225 40.08 -44.20 -10.95
CA ASP A 225 40.99 -44.97 -10.09
C ASP A 225 41.93 -45.93 -10.85
N GLU A 226 42.64 -45.45 -11.88
CA GLU A 226 43.97 -45.98 -12.23
C GLU A 226 44.68 -44.91 -13.09
N TRP A 227 46.00 -44.77 -12.98
CA TRP A 227 46.81 -43.70 -13.60
C TRP A 227 46.92 -42.36 -12.85
N LYS A 228 46.97 -42.40 -11.52
CA LYS A 228 47.89 -41.50 -10.78
C LYS A 228 49.30 -42.05 -10.92
N GLY A 229 50.03 -41.56 -11.92
CA GLY A 229 51.47 -41.80 -11.99
C GLY A 229 52.05 -41.58 -13.37
N LEU A 230 52.80 -40.48 -13.47
CA LEU A 230 53.77 -40.12 -14.52
C LEU A 230 53.28 -39.07 -15.52
N VAL A 231 54.14 -38.04 -15.65
CA VAL A 231 54.13 -36.88 -16.55
C VAL A 231 53.44 -35.62 -16.00
N GLY A 232 54.27 -34.60 -15.78
CA GLY A 232 53.91 -33.30 -15.22
C GLY A 232 53.22 -32.36 -16.21
N GLU A 233 52.70 -31.27 -15.64
CA GLU A 233 52.32 -30.00 -16.28
C GLU A 233 51.82 -30.07 -17.73
N GLU A 234 50.53 -30.39 -17.91
CA GLU A 234 49.59 -29.73 -18.82
C GLU A 234 48.24 -30.45 -18.68
N GLY A 235 47.37 -29.91 -17.81
CA GLY A 235 46.05 -30.49 -17.55
C GLY A 235 45.18 -30.50 -18.80
N PHE A 236 44.97 -31.70 -19.35
CA PHE A 236 43.96 -31.99 -20.36
C PHE A 236 42.56 -31.88 -19.75
N GLY A 237 41.88 -30.79 -20.09
CA GLY A 237 40.44 -30.59 -19.96
C GLY A 237 39.99 -29.64 -21.06
N LYS A 238 39.88 -30.15 -22.29
CA LYS A 238 39.43 -29.39 -23.47
C LYS A 238 38.16 -30.03 -24.06
N GLY A 239 37.07 -29.28 -24.03
CA GLY A 239 35.85 -29.50 -24.79
C GLY A 239 35.13 -28.17 -25.14
N ALA A 240 35.29 -27.74 -26.39
CA ALA A 240 34.41 -26.91 -27.23
C ALA A 240 34.18 -25.38 -27.08
N TRP A 241 34.27 -24.72 -25.92
CA TRP A 241 33.96 -23.25 -25.87
C TRP A 241 35.05 -22.41 -25.21
N ARG A 242 36.19 -22.19 -25.89
CA ARG A 242 37.19 -21.20 -25.48
C ARG A 242 37.18 -20.00 -26.42
N GLY A 243 36.71 -18.86 -25.93
CA GLY A 243 37.03 -17.55 -26.52
C GLY A 243 35.85 -16.63 -26.86
N GLU A 244 34.67 -17.17 -27.16
CA GLU A 244 33.50 -16.34 -27.50
C GLU A 244 32.46 -16.28 -26.38
N PRO A 245 31.83 -15.11 -26.16
CA PRO A 245 30.80 -14.97 -25.15
C PRO A 245 29.57 -15.83 -25.48
N THR A 246 29.07 -16.58 -24.50
CA THR A 246 27.94 -17.52 -24.66
C THR A 246 26.72 -17.13 -23.84
N ARG A 247 25.53 -17.46 -24.32
CA ARG A 247 24.24 -17.18 -23.68
C ARG A 247 23.46 -18.48 -23.52
N LEU A 248 22.71 -18.59 -22.44
CA LEU A 248 21.76 -19.68 -22.23
C LEU A 248 20.35 -19.17 -22.50
N LEU A 249 19.69 -19.73 -23.51
CA LEU A 249 18.26 -19.55 -23.77
C LEU A 249 17.51 -20.61 -22.97
N LEU A 250 16.90 -20.22 -21.85
CA LEU A 250 16.16 -21.11 -20.96
C LEU A 250 14.87 -21.55 -21.66
N LEU A 251 14.69 -22.85 -21.85
CA LEU A 251 13.46 -23.42 -22.41
C LEU A 251 12.37 -23.46 -21.34
N ASP A 252 11.12 -23.56 -21.78
CA ASP A 252 9.99 -23.75 -20.87
C ASP A 252 10.17 -24.99 -19.97
N GLU A 253 9.65 -24.91 -18.74
CA GLU A 253 9.76 -25.96 -17.72
C GLU A 253 9.27 -27.33 -18.24
N GLY A 254 8.27 -27.36 -19.12
CA GLY A 254 7.77 -28.60 -19.72
C GLY A 254 8.77 -29.37 -20.59
N HIS A 255 9.94 -28.79 -20.87
CA HIS A 255 11.00 -29.36 -21.70
C HIS A 255 12.25 -29.82 -20.93
N ALA A 256 12.28 -29.67 -19.60
CA ALA A 256 13.45 -29.94 -18.77
C ALA A 256 14.09 -31.33 -19.00
N ASN A 257 13.28 -32.40 -19.00
CA ASN A 257 13.77 -33.78 -19.09
C ASN A 257 13.57 -34.42 -20.48
N ARG A 258 13.29 -33.62 -21.51
CA ARG A 258 13.00 -34.14 -22.86
C ARG A 258 14.27 -34.38 -23.64
N ARG A 259 14.33 -35.51 -24.37
CA ARG A 259 15.39 -35.75 -25.36
C ARG A 259 15.21 -34.81 -26.55
N VAL A 260 16.27 -34.63 -27.35
CA VAL A 260 16.24 -33.75 -28.54
C VAL A 260 15.04 -34.09 -29.45
N ASP A 261 14.70 -35.39 -29.57
CA ASP A 261 13.58 -35.91 -30.36
C ASP A 261 12.18 -35.54 -29.83
N GLU A 262 12.07 -35.03 -28.61
CA GLU A 262 10.81 -34.69 -27.94
C GLU A 262 10.63 -33.17 -27.75
N LEU A 263 11.63 -32.38 -28.17
CA LEU A 263 11.59 -30.92 -28.17
C LEU A 263 10.70 -30.37 -29.31
N PRO A 264 10.21 -29.12 -29.19
CA PRO A 264 9.45 -28.47 -30.26
C PRO A 264 10.22 -28.46 -31.58
N GLU A 265 9.50 -28.58 -32.70
CA GLU A 265 10.12 -28.61 -34.04
C GLU A 265 10.98 -27.36 -34.29
N ALA A 266 10.55 -26.21 -33.76
CA ALA A 266 11.29 -24.96 -33.84
C ALA A 266 12.69 -25.04 -33.19
N VAL A 267 12.82 -25.79 -32.09
CA VAL A 267 14.10 -25.98 -31.38
C VAL A 267 14.97 -27.00 -32.12
N LYS A 268 14.39 -28.11 -32.59
CA LYS A 268 15.09 -29.13 -33.39
C LYS A 268 15.71 -28.55 -34.65
N VAL A 269 14.95 -27.77 -35.41
CA VAL A 269 15.43 -27.10 -36.63
C VAL A 269 16.60 -26.16 -36.35
N VAL A 270 16.62 -25.50 -35.18
CA VAL A 270 17.74 -24.64 -34.79
C VAL A 270 19.00 -25.46 -34.51
N LEU A 271 18.87 -26.60 -33.83
CA LEU A 271 19.98 -27.51 -33.55
C LEU A 271 20.52 -28.18 -34.84
N GLU A 272 19.62 -28.66 -35.70
CA GLU A 272 19.96 -29.36 -36.96
C GLU A 272 20.57 -28.45 -38.03
N HIS A 273 20.05 -27.22 -38.18
CA HIS A 273 20.52 -26.28 -39.20
C HIS A 273 21.99 -25.89 -39.00
N GLU A 274 22.50 -25.96 -37.78
CA GLU A 274 23.85 -25.52 -37.42
C GLU A 274 24.82 -26.70 -37.34
N ALA A 275 24.34 -27.87 -36.92
CA ALA A 275 25.06 -29.13 -37.08
C ALA A 275 25.46 -29.38 -38.56
N ASN A 276 24.62 -28.98 -39.51
CA ASN A 276 24.88 -29.11 -40.94
C ASN A 276 25.78 -28.01 -41.55
N GLN A 277 26.07 -26.92 -40.83
CA GLN A 277 26.91 -25.82 -41.34
C GLN A 277 28.39 -25.91 -40.94
N GLY A 278 28.80 -26.94 -40.19
CA GLY A 278 30.22 -27.26 -39.95
C GLY A 278 31.03 -26.18 -39.21
N GLY A 279 30.36 -25.23 -38.54
CA GLY A 279 31.03 -24.20 -37.74
C GLY A 279 31.56 -24.75 -36.41
N PRO A 280 32.63 -24.18 -35.84
CA PRO A 280 33.23 -24.62 -34.57
C PRO A 280 32.37 -24.34 -33.32
N PHE A 281 31.18 -23.73 -33.47
CA PHE A 281 30.30 -23.32 -32.38
C PHE A 281 28.89 -23.93 -32.54
N ALA A 282 28.80 -25.26 -32.49
CA ALA A 282 27.52 -25.96 -32.54
C ALA A 282 26.65 -25.59 -31.34
N TYR A 283 25.39 -25.21 -31.57
CA TYR A 283 24.43 -24.98 -30.50
C TYR A 283 24.27 -26.24 -29.66
N GLU A 284 24.35 -26.09 -28.34
CA GLU A 284 24.37 -27.22 -27.42
C GLU A 284 23.14 -27.17 -26.51
N LEU A 285 22.47 -28.32 -26.35
CA LEU A 285 21.41 -28.47 -25.36
C LEU A 285 22.05 -28.84 -24.02
N VAL A 286 21.93 -27.94 -23.04
CA VAL A 286 22.49 -28.14 -21.70
C VAL A 286 21.37 -28.28 -20.66
N GLN A 287 21.64 -29.06 -19.62
CA GLN A 287 20.79 -29.14 -18.44
C GLN A 287 21.22 -28.07 -17.44
N CYS A 288 20.25 -27.37 -16.86
CA CYS A 288 20.50 -26.31 -15.89
C CYS A 288 19.53 -26.35 -14.72
N GLN A 289 19.98 -25.85 -13.58
CA GLN A 289 19.18 -25.66 -12.39
C GLN A 289 18.89 -24.19 -12.20
N LEU A 290 17.61 -23.83 -12.20
CA LEU A 290 17.13 -22.52 -11.81
C LEU A 290 16.70 -22.55 -10.34
N THR A 291 17.46 -21.88 -9.48
CA THR A 291 17.13 -21.74 -8.06
C THR A 291 16.48 -20.38 -7.82
N LEU A 292 15.23 -20.38 -7.37
CA LEU A 292 14.47 -19.20 -6.96
C LEU A 292 14.60 -19.04 -5.44
N PHE A 293 15.01 -17.86 -4.98
CA PHE A 293 15.22 -17.58 -3.55
C PHE A 293 14.02 -16.90 -2.90
N TYR A 294 14.08 -16.68 -1.59
CA TYR A 294 13.05 -15.96 -0.82
C TYR A 294 12.54 -14.70 -1.54
N ASP A 295 13.44 -13.84 -2.02
CA ASP A 295 13.09 -12.56 -2.64
C ASP A 295 12.26 -12.68 -3.92
N TYR A 296 12.27 -13.84 -4.59
CA TYR A 296 11.43 -14.12 -5.75
C TYR A 296 9.94 -14.15 -5.39
N TRP A 297 9.62 -14.76 -4.25
CA TRP A 297 8.24 -15.04 -3.87
C TRP A 297 7.51 -13.79 -3.38
N PRO A 298 6.26 -13.57 -3.81
CA PRO A 298 5.44 -12.49 -3.28
C PRO A 298 5.11 -12.74 -1.80
N MET A 299 4.82 -11.67 -1.07
CA MET A 299 4.52 -11.70 0.35
C MET A 299 3.40 -12.70 0.70
N ASN A 300 2.33 -12.73 -0.10
CA ASN A 300 1.18 -13.59 0.17
C ASN A 300 1.54 -15.07 0.06
N GLU A 301 2.31 -15.50 -0.94
CA GLU A 301 2.73 -16.90 -1.07
C GLU A 301 3.63 -17.34 0.09
N VAL A 302 4.52 -16.45 0.55
CA VAL A 302 5.37 -16.70 1.72
C VAL A 302 4.51 -16.86 2.98
N LEU A 303 3.53 -15.98 3.19
CA LEU A 303 2.63 -16.07 4.33
C LEU A 303 1.73 -17.30 4.26
N GLU A 304 1.25 -17.69 3.08
CA GLU A 304 0.46 -18.91 2.88
C GLU A 304 1.22 -20.17 3.29
N ALA A 305 2.52 -20.22 2.97
CA ALA A 305 3.37 -21.35 3.33
C ALA A 305 3.76 -21.38 4.81
N LEU A 306 3.71 -20.25 5.52
CA LEU A 306 4.11 -20.11 6.91
C LEU A 306 2.97 -20.21 7.91
N LEU A 307 1.78 -19.73 7.53
CA LEU A 307 0.62 -19.72 8.39
C LEU A 307 -0.11 -21.07 8.32
N PRO A 308 -0.72 -21.54 9.43
CA PRO A 308 -1.55 -22.73 9.42
C PRO A 308 -2.68 -22.69 8.38
N GLU A 309 -3.06 -23.87 7.89
CA GLU A 309 -4.19 -24.02 6.97
C GLU A 309 -5.49 -23.44 7.58
N GLY A 310 -6.24 -22.69 6.76
CA GLY A 310 -7.50 -22.08 7.17
C GLY A 310 -7.39 -20.63 7.68
N ILE A 311 -6.19 -20.13 7.98
CA ILE A 311 -6.00 -18.73 8.34
C ILE A 311 -6.02 -17.86 7.08
N ILE A 312 -6.85 -16.81 7.10
CA ILE A 312 -6.94 -15.86 5.99
C ILE A 312 -5.70 -14.96 6.01
N ILE A 313 -4.96 -14.91 4.89
CA ILE A 313 -3.78 -14.05 4.79
C ILE A 313 -4.19 -12.57 4.89
N PRO A 314 -3.52 -11.75 5.69
CA PRO A 314 -3.78 -10.32 5.77
C PRO A 314 -3.70 -9.67 4.38
N ALA A 315 -4.81 -9.06 3.93
CA ALA A 315 -4.95 -8.54 2.56
C ALA A 315 -4.05 -7.35 2.21
N GLY A 316 -3.40 -6.73 3.20
CA GLY A 316 -2.49 -5.60 3.02
C GLY A 316 -2.29 -4.78 4.30
N PHE A 317 -1.51 -3.70 4.19
CA PHE A 317 -1.22 -2.77 5.28
C PHE A 317 -1.30 -1.32 4.81
N GLU A 318 -1.49 -0.39 5.75
CA GLU A 318 -1.43 1.04 5.46
C GLU A 318 0.00 1.55 5.62
N THR A 319 0.48 2.35 4.68
CA THR A 319 1.82 2.95 4.75
C THR A 319 1.75 4.39 5.26
N VAL A 320 2.56 4.70 6.26
CA VAL A 320 2.78 6.06 6.77
C VAL A 320 4.27 6.36 6.77
N GLY A 321 4.73 6.99 5.70
CA GLY A 321 6.17 7.17 5.44
C GLY A 321 6.88 5.81 5.37
N HIS A 322 7.83 5.54 6.28
CA HIS A 322 8.52 4.25 6.36
C HIS A 322 7.85 3.22 7.28
N ILE A 323 6.69 3.55 7.87
CA ILE A 323 5.99 2.68 8.82
C ILE A 323 4.88 1.92 8.09
N ALA A 324 4.84 0.60 8.23
CA ALA A 324 3.74 -0.24 7.79
C ALA A 324 2.80 -0.54 8.98
N HIS A 325 1.55 -0.12 8.86
CA HIS A 325 0.52 -0.32 9.87
C HIS A 325 -0.40 -1.49 9.48
N LEU A 326 -0.28 -2.58 10.23
CA LEU A 326 -1.09 -3.79 10.11
C LEU A 326 -2.41 -3.65 10.88
N ASN A 327 -3.42 -4.36 10.39
CA ASN A 327 -4.71 -4.52 11.06
C ASN A 327 -4.96 -6.01 11.27
N LEU A 328 -4.27 -6.57 12.25
CA LEU A 328 -4.34 -8.00 12.56
C LEU A 328 -5.66 -8.32 13.26
N ARG A 329 -6.24 -9.48 12.92
CA ARG A 329 -7.42 -10.05 13.58
C ARG A 329 -6.96 -11.00 14.68
N ASP A 330 -7.87 -11.40 15.56
CA ASP A 330 -7.57 -12.32 16.67
C ASP A 330 -6.88 -13.61 16.20
N GLU A 331 -7.31 -14.15 15.05
CA GLU A 331 -6.71 -15.34 14.42
C GLU A 331 -5.23 -15.13 13.99
N HIS A 332 -4.81 -13.90 13.74
CA HIS A 332 -3.44 -13.55 13.34
C HIS A 332 -2.52 -13.25 14.54
N LEU A 333 -3.08 -12.90 15.71
CA LEU A 333 -2.29 -12.43 16.85
C LEU A 333 -1.20 -13.41 17.31
N PRO A 334 -1.41 -14.75 17.31
CA PRO A 334 -0.35 -15.70 17.63
C PRO A 334 0.85 -15.63 16.68
N TYR A 335 0.65 -15.16 15.45
CA TYR A 335 1.66 -15.10 14.38
C TYR A 335 2.10 -13.66 14.07
N LYS A 336 1.76 -12.68 14.91
CA LYS A 336 1.94 -11.25 14.62
C LYS A 336 3.38 -10.86 14.30
N THR A 337 4.36 -11.42 15.02
CA THR A 337 5.78 -11.16 14.82
C THR A 337 6.27 -11.77 13.51
N LEU A 338 5.85 -12.99 13.19
CA LEU A 338 6.16 -13.68 11.93
C LEU A 338 5.61 -12.89 10.73
N ILE A 339 4.33 -12.52 10.77
CA ILE A 339 3.69 -11.72 9.73
C ILE A 339 4.42 -10.39 9.56
N ALA A 340 4.72 -9.70 10.65
CA ALA A 340 5.41 -8.42 10.62
C ALA A 340 6.83 -8.53 10.04
N GLN A 341 7.56 -9.60 10.36
CA GLN A 341 8.90 -9.84 9.82
C GLN A 341 8.85 -10.06 8.30
N VAL A 342 7.90 -10.86 7.81
CA VAL A 342 7.71 -11.05 6.36
C VAL A 342 7.32 -9.74 5.67
N VAL A 343 6.42 -8.95 6.27
CA VAL A 343 6.05 -7.62 5.74
C VAL A 343 7.27 -6.70 5.66
N LEU A 344 8.10 -6.67 6.72
CA LEU A 344 9.30 -5.86 6.75
C LEU A 344 10.29 -6.28 5.65
N ASP A 345 10.61 -7.57 5.57
CA ASP A 345 11.61 -8.09 4.63
C ASP A 345 11.20 -7.89 3.17
N LYS A 346 9.92 -8.12 2.84
CA LYS A 346 9.39 -7.95 1.49
C LYS A 346 9.30 -6.48 1.04
N ASN A 347 9.43 -5.51 1.95
CA ASN A 347 9.21 -4.10 1.64
C ASN A 347 10.41 -3.19 1.99
N LYS A 348 11.54 -3.76 2.39
CA LYS A 348 12.81 -3.03 2.56
C LYS A 348 13.31 -2.47 1.20
N PRO A 349 14.04 -1.33 1.21
CA PRO A 349 14.34 -0.46 2.35
C PRO A 349 13.25 0.58 2.63
N LYS A 350 12.11 0.54 1.92
CA LYS A 350 11.05 1.56 2.02
C LYS A 350 10.34 1.49 3.37
N ILE A 351 10.00 0.28 3.80
CA ILE A 351 9.47 0.02 5.13
C ILE A 351 10.63 -0.32 6.06
N GLN A 352 10.67 0.35 7.21
CA GLN A 352 11.70 0.15 8.24
C GLN A 352 11.09 -0.25 9.59
N THR A 353 9.81 0.05 9.81
CA THR A 353 9.09 -0.29 11.04
C THR A 353 7.73 -0.87 10.67
N VAL A 354 7.33 -1.95 11.33
CA VAL A 354 6.02 -2.57 11.18
C VAL A 354 5.31 -2.53 12.52
N VAL A 355 4.09 -2.01 12.52
CA VAL A 355 3.28 -1.82 13.73
C VAL A 355 1.93 -2.49 13.59
N ASN A 356 1.31 -2.80 14.72
CA ASN A 356 -0.08 -3.21 14.78
C ASN A 356 -0.84 -2.35 15.79
N LYS A 357 -2.14 -2.16 15.55
CA LYS A 357 -3.01 -1.43 16.46
C LYS A 357 -3.49 -2.35 17.58
N ILE A 358 -3.32 -1.92 18.82
CA ILE A 358 -3.65 -2.71 20.01
C ILE A 358 -5.13 -2.53 20.40
N ASP A 359 -5.63 -1.30 20.38
CA ASP A 359 -6.99 -0.99 20.85
C ASP A 359 -7.65 0.13 20.02
N ALA A 360 -8.97 0.24 20.15
CA ALA A 360 -9.77 1.32 19.62
C ALA A 360 -9.29 2.69 20.13
N ILE A 361 -9.54 3.73 19.33
CA ILE A 361 -9.17 5.11 19.69
C ILE A 361 -10.18 5.59 20.74
N GLN A 362 -9.74 5.70 22.00
CA GLN A 362 -10.62 6.08 23.12
C GLN A 362 -10.27 7.42 23.78
N ASN A 363 -9.18 8.09 23.40
CA ASN A 363 -8.75 9.35 24.02
C ASN A 363 -9.16 10.60 23.22
N ASP A 364 -9.17 11.74 23.91
CA ASP A 364 -9.56 13.05 23.36
C ASP A 364 -8.61 13.51 22.24
N TYR A 365 -7.32 13.16 22.33
CA TYR A 365 -6.31 13.46 21.30
C TYR A 365 -6.30 12.50 20.11
N ARG A 366 -7.17 11.49 20.15
CA ARG A 366 -7.35 10.52 19.06
C ARG A 366 -6.08 9.73 18.69
N THR A 367 -5.10 9.64 19.59
CA THR A 367 -3.86 8.90 19.33
C THR A 367 -4.13 7.39 19.30
N MET A 368 -3.37 6.67 18.47
CA MET A 368 -3.51 5.22 18.33
C MET A 368 -2.52 4.53 19.27
N GLN A 369 -2.99 3.56 20.04
CA GLN A 369 -2.08 2.66 20.76
C GLN A 369 -1.52 1.64 19.76
N LEU A 370 -0.24 1.79 19.45
CA LEU A 370 0.48 0.98 18.47
C LEU A 370 1.55 0.15 19.19
N GLU A 371 1.63 -1.14 18.85
CA GLU A 371 2.77 -1.98 19.18
C GLU A 371 3.69 -2.08 17.97
N ILE A 372 5.00 -1.97 18.20
CA ILE A 372 6.00 -2.26 17.18
C ILE A 372 6.22 -3.77 17.16
N LEU A 373 6.05 -4.37 15.97
CA LEU A 373 6.15 -5.80 15.77
C LEU A 373 7.47 -6.23 15.12
N ALA A 374 8.04 -5.37 14.27
CA ALA A 374 9.32 -5.63 13.60
C ALA A 374 9.99 -4.32 13.15
N GLY A 375 11.32 -4.32 13.04
CA GLY A 375 12.09 -3.21 12.48
C GLY A 375 12.63 -2.24 13.52
N HIS A 376 12.74 -0.96 13.17
CA HIS A 376 13.27 0.07 14.07
C HIS A 376 12.28 0.45 15.18
N ASP A 377 12.80 0.79 16.35
CA ASP A 377 12.01 1.26 17.49
C ASP A 377 11.68 2.75 17.38
N SER A 378 11.00 3.15 16.30
CA SER A 378 10.59 4.54 16.06
C SER A 378 9.25 4.64 15.36
N LEU A 379 8.38 5.49 15.90
CA LEU A 379 7.07 5.86 15.34
C LEU A 379 7.07 7.25 14.69
N VAL A 380 8.23 7.93 14.70
CA VAL A 380 8.44 9.21 14.03
C VAL A 380 8.78 8.97 12.57
N THR A 381 8.03 9.57 11.66
CA THR A 381 8.18 9.36 10.21
C THR A 381 7.88 10.61 9.42
N THR A 382 8.32 10.63 8.15
CA THR A 382 7.95 11.69 7.20
C THR A 382 7.03 11.12 6.13
N VAL A 383 5.84 11.72 6.01
CA VAL A 383 4.86 11.40 4.97
C VAL A 383 4.98 12.43 3.86
N ILE A 384 4.97 11.96 2.61
CA ILE A 384 4.87 12.82 1.44
C ILE A 384 3.48 12.64 0.84
N GLU A 385 2.67 13.69 0.86
CA GLU A 385 1.33 13.69 0.32
C GLU A 385 1.13 14.90 -0.57
N SER A 386 0.70 14.68 -1.82
CA SER A 386 0.46 15.77 -2.80
C SER A 386 1.66 16.71 -3.00
N GLY A 387 2.88 16.20 -2.84
CA GLY A 387 4.12 17.00 -2.93
C GLY A 387 4.49 17.77 -1.66
N LEU A 388 3.66 17.72 -0.61
CA LEU A 388 3.90 18.31 0.70
C LEU A 388 4.52 17.27 1.64
N ARG A 389 5.32 17.74 2.59
CA ARG A 389 6.01 16.89 3.56
C ARG A 389 5.44 17.10 4.95
N PHE A 390 5.16 16.01 5.65
CA PHE A 390 4.62 16.04 7.02
C PHE A 390 5.47 15.13 7.90
N GLN A 391 6.14 15.70 8.89
CA GLN A 391 6.66 14.97 10.02
C GLN A 391 5.51 14.66 10.97
N VAL A 392 5.45 13.40 11.39
CA VAL A 392 4.43 12.88 12.30
C VAL A 392 5.06 11.87 13.23
N ASP A 393 4.59 11.84 14.47
CA ASP A 393 4.85 10.75 15.41
C ASP A 393 3.54 10.02 15.71
N LEU A 394 3.42 8.80 15.22
CA LEU A 394 2.20 8.02 15.35
C LEU A 394 1.86 7.63 16.80
N ALA A 395 2.80 7.77 17.74
CA ALA A 395 2.54 7.57 19.17
C ALA A 395 1.72 8.74 19.77
N THR A 396 1.96 9.96 19.29
CA THR A 396 1.51 11.20 19.94
C THR A 396 0.48 11.97 19.12
N VAL A 397 0.30 11.66 17.83
CA VAL A 397 -0.63 12.37 16.94
C VAL A 397 -1.51 11.42 16.11
N TYR A 398 -2.67 11.93 15.67
CA TYR A 398 -3.52 11.21 14.73
C TYR A 398 -3.12 11.51 13.28
N TRP A 399 -2.94 10.45 12.47
CA TRP A 399 -2.76 10.54 11.02
C TRP A 399 -3.55 9.45 10.30
N ASN A 400 -4.05 9.76 9.09
CA ASN A 400 -4.66 8.77 8.20
C ASN A 400 -4.33 9.09 6.74
N SER A 401 -3.58 8.21 6.09
CA SER A 401 -3.15 8.37 4.70
C SER A 401 -4.32 8.13 3.72
N ARG A 402 -5.35 7.35 4.11
CA ARG A 402 -6.52 7.06 3.27
C ARG A 402 -7.45 8.27 3.05
N LEU A 403 -7.25 9.35 3.80
CA LEU A 403 -8.01 10.59 3.63
C LEU A 403 -7.37 11.56 2.63
N SER A 404 -6.28 11.16 1.96
CA SER A 404 -5.57 12.01 1.00
C SER A 404 -6.48 12.56 -0.11
N THR A 405 -7.33 11.71 -0.69
CA THR A 405 -8.27 12.11 -1.75
C THR A 405 -9.31 13.11 -1.27
N GLU A 406 -9.78 12.96 -0.03
CA GLU A 406 -10.75 13.88 0.57
C GLU A 406 -10.13 15.26 0.83
N ARG A 407 -8.89 15.29 1.31
CA ARG A 407 -8.15 16.55 1.48
C ARG A 407 -7.93 17.25 0.15
N GLN A 408 -7.55 16.50 -0.90
CA GLN A 408 -7.44 17.04 -2.25
C GLN A 408 -8.77 17.55 -2.79
N ARG A 409 -9.90 16.89 -2.50
CA ARG A 409 -11.24 17.34 -2.91
C ARG A 409 -11.56 18.73 -2.34
N LEU A 410 -11.36 18.93 -1.03
CA LEU A 410 -11.55 20.26 -0.42
C LEU A 410 -10.65 21.31 -1.08
N VAL A 411 -9.35 21.03 -1.16
CA VAL A 411 -8.37 22.02 -1.65
C VAL A 411 -8.57 22.35 -3.13
N ASN A 412 -8.80 21.35 -3.98
CA ASN A 412 -8.86 21.55 -5.42
C ASN A 412 -10.23 22.02 -5.90
N ASN A 413 -11.31 21.44 -5.37
CA ASN A 413 -12.65 21.60 -5.93
C ASN A 413 -13.51 22.60 -5.17
N ILE A 414 -13.21 22.88 -3.91
CA ILE A 414 -14.02 23.76 -3.07
C ILE A 414 -13.31 25.10 -2.85
N PHE A 415 -12.10 25.08 -2.31
CA PHE A 415 -11.40 26.30 -1.93
C PHE A 415 -10.98 27.13 -3.15
N GLN A 416 -11.01 28.45 -2.99
CA GLN A 416 -10.64 29.46 -3.97
C GLN A 416 -9.46 30.29 -3.46
N ASN A 417 -8.76 30.99 -4.36
CA ASN A 417 -7.58 31.78 -4.00
C ASN A 417 -7.91 32.95 -3.04
N SER A 418 -9.16 33.43 -3.06
CA SER A 418 -9.65 34.49 -2.17
C SER A 418 -10.02 34.00 -0.77
N ASP A 419 -10.12 32.69 -0.56
CA ASP A 419 -10.64 32.13 0.69
C ASP A 419 -9.70 32.35 1.87
N VAL A 420 -10.30 32.46 3.05
CA VAL A 420 -9.64 32.38 4.35
C VAL A 420 -10.21 31.16 5.06
N VAL A 421 -9.36 30.15 5.27
CA VAL A 421 -9.77 28.85 5.78
C VAL A 421 -9.48 28.76 7.27
N CYS A 422 -10.47 28.32 8.04
CA CYS A 422 -10.35 28.01 9.46
C CYS A 422 -10.45 26.49 9.66
N ASP A 423 -9.34 25.84 9.99
CA ASP A 423 -9.23 24.41 10.28
C ASP A 423 -9.30 24.20 11.80
N VAL A 424 -10.45 23.74 12.30
CA VAL A 424 -10.78 23.75 13.74
C VAL A 424 -10.11 22.61 14.52
N PHE A 425 -9.82 21.49 13.83
CA PHE A 425 -9.19 20.29 14.38
C PHE A 425 -8.04 19.83 13.47
N SER A 426 -7.05 20.71 13.31
CA SER A 426 -6.06 20.63 12.24
C SER A 426 -5.10 19.45 12.39
N GLY A 427 -4.96 18.86 13.58
CA GLY A 427 -3.90 17.90 13.90
C GLY A 427 -2.54 18.46 13.48
N VAL A 428 -1.74 17.63 12.79
CA VAL A 428 -0.43 18.01 12.23
C VAL A 428 -0.51 18.86 10.95
N GLY A 429 -1.71 19.30 10.56
CA GLY A 429 -1.94 20.25 9.47
C GLY A 429 -2.20 19.71 8.06
N PRO A 430 -2.68 18.48 7.80
CA PRO A 430 -2.78 18.00 6.43
C PRO A 430 -3.79 18.79 5.58
N ILE A 431 -4.85 19.35 6.17
CA ILE A 431 -5.76 20.28 5.47
C ILE A 431 -5.19 21.70 5.50
N ALA A 432 -4.86 22.24 6.68
CA ALA A 432 -4.30 23.58 6.83
C ALA A 432 -3.11 23.88 5.89
N ILE A 433 -2.08 23.04 5.89
CA ILE A 433 -0.86 23.20 5.06
C ILE A 433 -1.18 23.07 3.57
N SER A 434 -2.06 22.13 3.21
CA SER A 434 -2.48 21.95 1.82
C SER A 434 -3.29 23.14 1.31
N ALA A 435 -4.21 23.66 2.12
CA ALA A 435 -5.02 24.83 1.80
C ALA A 435 -4.15 26.09 1.66
N ALA A 436 -3.17 26.29 2.54
CA ALA A 436 -2.29 27.46 2.55
C ALA A 436 -1.44 27.63 1.28
N LYS A 437 -1.25 26.57 0.48
CA LYS A 437 -0.63 26.66 -0.85
C LYS A 437 -1.51 27.33 -1.90
N LYS A 438 -2.82 27.39 -1.68
CA LYS A 438 -3.81 27.90 -2.64
C LYS A 438 -4.53 29.15 -2.14
N VAL A 439 -4.98 29.13 -0.89
CA VAL A 439 -5.89 30.16 -0.35
C VAL A 439 -5.14 31.40 0.13
N LYS A 440 -5.90 32.44 0.48
CA LYS A 440 -5.35 33.72 0.93
C LYS A 440 -4.60 33.56 2.25
N TYR A 441 -5.26 32.96 3.25
CA TYR A 441 -4.75 32.78 4.61
C TYR A 441 -5.42 31.59 5.30
N VAL A 442 -4.75 30.99 6.29
CA VAL A 442 -5.28 29.86 7.07
C VAL A 442 -5.13 30.12 8.56
N TYR A 443 -6.18 29.81 9.31
CA TYR A 443 -6.15 29.68 10.76
C TYR A 443 -6.28 28.20 11.10
N ALA A 444 -5.36 27.68 11.91
CA ALA A 444 -5.32 26.27 12.28
C ALA A 444 -5.34 26.12 13.80
N ASN A 445 -6.19 25.24 14.30
CA ASN A 445 -6.29 24.96 15.73
C ASN A 445 -6.31 23.45 15.97
N ASP A 446 -5.66 23.02 17.04
CA ASP A 446 -5.86 21.67 17.57
C ASP A 446 -5.75 21.67 19.11
N LEU A 447 -6.46 20.74 19.75
CA LEU A 447 -6.42 20.59 21.20
C LEU A 447 -5.13 19.89 21.67
N ASN A 448 -4.59 18.98 20.85
CA ASN A 448 -3.41 18.20 21.19
C ASN A 448 -2.12 19.04 21.01
N PRO A 449 -1.39 19.36 22.09
CA PRO A 449 -0.17 20.17 22.00
C PRO A 449 0.92 19.52 21.14
N ALA A 450 1.05 18.18 21.17
CA ALA A 450 2.03 17.49 20.33
C ALA A 450 1.68 17.61 18.84
N ALA A 451 0.39 17.56 18.49
CA ALA A 451 -0.05 17.77 17.12
C ALA A 451 0.24 19.21 16.64
N VAL A 452 0.07 20.20 17.51
CA VAL A 452 0.41 21.60 17.24
C VAL A 452 1.91 21.79 17.05
N GLU A 453 2.75 21.17 17.88
CA GLU A 453 4.22 21.22 17.70
C GLU A 453 4.62 20.67 16.31
N TYR A 454 4.08 19.51 15.91
CA TYR A 454 4.32 18.96 14.58
C TYR A 454 3.73 19.83 13.46
N LEU A 455 2.57 20.45 13.67
CA LEU A 455 1.99 21.40 12.71
C LEU A 455 2.93 22.58 12.47
N GLU A 456 3.46 23.20 13.52
CA GLU A 456 4.42 24.31 13.40
C GLU A 456 5.69 23.91 12.67
N GLN A 457 6.26 22.75 13.00
CA GLN A 457 7.41 22.19 12.28
C GLN A 457 7.08 21.93 10.80
N ASN A 458 5.89 21.40 10.51
CA ASN A 458 5.44 21.13 9.16
C ASN A 458 5.17 22.41 8.35
N ILE A 459 4.75 23.49 9.00
CA ILE A 459 4.60 24.81 8.36
C ILE A 459 5.95 25.31 7.86
N VAL A 460 6.98 25.24 8.71
CA VAL A 460 8.37 25.61 8.34
C VAL A 460 8.89 24.69 7.24
N LEU A 461 8.69 23.37 7.37
CA LEU A 461 9.12 22.38 6.39
C LEU A 461 8.55 22.65 4.98
N ASN A 462 7.33 23.19 4.92
CA ASN A 462 6.65 23.51 3.66
C ASN A 462 6.75 25.01 3.27
N LYS A 463 7.48 25.83 4.04
CA LYS A 463 7.72 27.27 3.79
C LYS A 463 6.42 28.08 3.74
N LEU A 464 5.60 27.99 4.78
CA LEU A 464 4.26 28.57 4.88
C LEU A 464 4.05 29.47 6.11
N GLU A 465 5.13 29.89 6.76
CA GLU A 465 5.13 30.63 8.03
C GLU A 465 4.34 31.95 7.95
N ARG A 466 4.22 32.55 6.76
CA ARG A 466 3.48 33.80 6.54
C ARG A 466 2.02 33.60 6.14
N LYS A 467 1.58 32.35 5.96
CA LYS A 467 0.27 31.98 5.42
C LYS A 467 -0.65 31.33 6.43
N ILE A 468 -0.11 30.85 7.55
CA ILE A 468 -0.85 30.09 8.56
C ILE A 468 -0.59 30.69 9.94
N GLU A 469 -1.66 30.88 10.70
CA GLU A 469 -1.59 31.19 12.13
C GLU A 469 -2.14 30.01 12.93
N VAL A 470 -1.41 29.60 13.98
CA VAL A 470 -1.65 28.35 14.71
C VAL A 470 -2.08 28.64 16.14
N TYR A 471 -3.04 27.86 16.63
CA TYR A 471 -3.59 27.95 17.98
C TYR A 471 -3.62 26.56 18.63
N ASN A 472 -3.36 26.50 19.93
CA ASN A 472 -3.56 25.31 20.74
C ASN A 472 -4.67 25.57 21.77
N MET A 473 -5.93 25.41 21.35
CA MET A 473 -7.09 25.75 22.17
C MET A 473 -8.21 24.72 22.00
N ASP A 474 -9.11 24.68 22.98
CA ASP A 474 -10.42 24.07 22.79
C ASP A 474 -11.14 24.73 21.60
N ALA A 475 -11.78 23.92 20.76
CA ALA A 475 -12.39 24.36 19.52
C ALA A 475 -13.47 25.42 19.72
N ARG A 476 -14.30 25.32 20.77
CA ARG A 476 -15.32 26.34 21.05
C ARG A 476 -14.67 27.66 21.46
N ARG A 477 -13.64 27.61 22.30
CA ARG A 477 -12.88 28.81 22.70
C ARG A 477 -12.17 29.45 21.52
N PHE A 478 -11.55 28.65 20.66
CA PHE A 478 -10.86 29.09 19.46
C PHE A 478 -11.82 29.85 18.51
N VAL A 479 -12.94 29.23 18.14
CA VAL A 479 -13.92 29.87 17.25
C VAL A 479 -14.46 31.16 17.87
N ASN A 480 -14.80 31.17 19.16
CA ASN A 480 -15.22 32.41 19.83
C ASN A 480 -14.16 33.52 19.78
N ALA A 481 -12.89 33.19 20.02
CA ALA A 481 -11.79 34.15 19.96
C ALA A 481 -11.62 34.74 18.55
N MET A 482 -11.71 33.88 17.53
CA MET A 482 -11.60 34.26 16.11
C MET A 482 -12.66 35.28 15.68
N TYR A 483 -13.92 35.09 16.09
CA TYR A 483 -15.01 35.99 15.74
C TYR A 483 -15.10 37.24 16.64
N SER A 484 -14.49 37.19 17.83
CA SER A 484 -14.41 38.35 18.75
C SER A 484 -13.30 39.33 18.36
N SER A 485 -12.21 38.84 17.77
CA SER A 485 -11.07 39.68 17.39
C SER A 485 -11.37 40.56 16.16
N GLN A 486 -10.95 41.82 16.21
CA GLN A 486 -11.05 42.77 15.09
C GLN A 486 -9.86 42.69 14.12
N HIS A 487 -8.82 41.92 14.45
CA HIS A 487 -7.56 41.86 13.68
C HIS A 487 -7.43 40.59 12.81
N VAL A 488 -8.53 39.83 12.70
CA VAL A 488 -8.58 38.56 11.98
C VAL A 488 -9.17 38.78 10.60
N HIS A 489 -8.59 38.14 9.58
CA HIS A 489 -9.18 38.14 8.25
C HIS A 489 -10.56 37.45 8.28
N PRO A 490 -11.61 38.03 7.65
CA PRO A 490 -12.93 37.39 7.62
C PRO A 490 -12.84 35.96 7.08
N VAL A 491 -13.20 34.99 7.93
CA VAL A 491 -13.20 33.57 7.58
C VAL A 491 -14.31 33.29 6.57
N THR A 492 -13.96 32.66 5.45
CA THR A 492 -14.92 32.30 4.40
C THR A 492 -15.22 30.80 4.36
N GLN A 493 -14.28 29.97 4.86
CA GLN A 493 -14.40 28.52 4.91
C GLN A 493 -14.05 28.02 6.30
N VAL A 494 -14.89 27.17 6.88
CA VAL A 494 -14.61 26.49 8.15
C VAL A 494 -14.59 24.98 7.91
N VAL A 495 -13.57 24.30 8.41
CA VAL A 495 -13.42 22.85 8.32
C VAL A 495 -13.43 22.25 9.72
N MET A 496 -14.31 21.28 9.93
CA MET A 496 -14.50 20.58 11.20
C MET A 496 -14.35 19.07 10.99
N ASN A 497 -13.10 18.62 10.90
CA ASN A 497 -12.65 17.28 10.55
C ASN A 497 -12.46 16.34 11.76
N LEU A 498 -13.35 16.41 12.76
CA LEU A 498 -13.44 15.49 13.90
C LEU A 498 -14.71 14.63 13.80
N PRO A 499 -14.78 13.58 12.96
CA PRO A 499 -16.06 13.03 12.50
C PRO A 499 -16.89 12.33 13.59
N LYS A 500 -16.29 12.05 14.74
CA LYS A 500 -17.01 11.48 15.88
C LYS A 500 -17.90 12.54 16.54
N ASP A 501 -17.36 13.75 16.75
CA ASP A 501 -17.93 14.74 17.66
C ASP A 501 -18.19 16.11 16.99
N ALA A 502 -17.71 16.34 15.75
CA ALA A 502 -17.71 17.66 15.12
C ALA A 502 -19.09 18.32 14.98
N ALA A 503 -20.16 17.54 14.82
CA ALA A 503 -21.53 18.09 14.80
C ALA A 503 -21.90 18.78 16.11
N GLU A 504 -21.44 18.26 17.26
CA GLU A 504 -21.75 18.83 18.57
C GLU A 504 -21.11 20.21 18.78
N PHE A 505 -20.01 20.49 18.08
CA PHE A 505 -19.31 21.77 18.12
C PHE A 505 -19.95 22.84 17.22
N LEU A 506 -20.99 22.51 16.45
CA LEU A 506 -21.72 23.49 15.64
C LEU A 506 -22.50 24.49 16.50
N ASP A 507 -22.77 24.13 17.76
CA ASP A 507 -23.39 24.99 18.77
C ASP A 507 -22.65 26.34 18.94
N VAL A 508 -21.33 26.34 18.74
CA VAL A 508 -20.49 27.56 18.85
C VAL A 508 -20.89 28.66 17.88
N PHE A 509 -21.51 28.34 16.75
CA PHE A 509 -21.92 29.34 15.76
C PHE A 509 -23.21 30.08 16.15
N ARG A 510 -23.97 29.58 17.13
CA ARG A 510 -25.21 30.22 17.58
C ARG A 510 -24.90 31.54 18.28
N GLY A 511 -25.36 32.65 17.69
CA GLY A 511 -25.14 33.99 18.22
C GLY A 511 -23.69 34.49 18.12
N ILE A 512 -22.84 33.84 17.33
CA ILE A 512 -21.42 34.18 17.18
C ILE A 512 -21.20 35.61 16.64
N LEU A 513 -22.18 36.17 15.93
CA LEU A 513 -22.16 37.54 15.39
C LEU A 513 -23.14 38.50 16.09
N ARG A 514 -23.76 38.09 17.21
CA ARG A 514 -24.83 38.86 17.89
C ARG A 514 -24.49 40.33 18.22
N ASN A 515 -23.21 40.61 18.49
CA ASN A 515 -22.73 41.92 18.93
C ASN A 515 -22.08 42.73 17.80
N ARG A 516 -22.04 42.21 16.56
CA ARG A 516 -21.50 42.91 15.40
C ARG A 516 -22.62 43.64 14.67
N GLN A 517 -22.34 44.86 14.20
CA GLN A 517 -23.28 45.62 13.39
C GLN A 517 -23.64 44.83 12.14
N THR A 518 -24.93 44.81 11.78
CA THR A 518 -25.47 44.16 10.59
C THR A 518 -24.99 44.88 9.32
N GLY A 519 -23.75 44.63 8.93
CA GLY A 519 -23.30 44.79 7.55
C GLY A 519 -23.54 43.50 6.78
N HIS A 520 -23.54 43.57 5.44
CA HIS A 520 -23.54 42.39 4.58
C HIS A 520 -22.21 41.63 4.73
N ILE A 521 -22.07 40.86 5.80
CA ILE A 521 -20.96 39.93 6.01
C ILE A 521 -21.36 38.64 5.32
N ALA A 522 -20.62 38.24 4.29
CA ALA A 522 -20.81 36.93 3.67
C ALA A 522 -20.58 35.84 4.73
N MET A 523 -21.60 35.02 4.95
CA MET A 523 -21.52 33.93 5.92
C MET A 523 -20.53 32.86 5.45
N PRO A 524 -19.72 32.29 6.36
CA PRO A 524 -18.77 31.26 5.99
C PRO A 524 -19.49 29.99 5.53
N LYS A 525 -18.87 29.27 4.60
CA LYS A 525 -19.27 27.89 4.29
C LYS A 525 -18.59 26.96 5.31
N ILE A 526 -19.38 26.12 5.95
CA ILE A 526 -18.96 25.14 6.95
C ILE A 526 -18.89 23.77 6.29
N HIS A 527 -17.78 23.07 6.51
CA HIS A 527 -17.54 21.68 6.11
C HIS A 527 -17.39 20.82 7.36
N VAL A 528 -18.47 20.16 7.77
CA VAL A 528 -18.51 19.35 8.98
C VAL A 528 -18.48 17.87 8.65
N TYR A 529 -17.59 17.13 9.29
CA TYR A 529 -17.47 15.69 9.10
C TYR A 529 -18.26 14.92 10.16
N GLY A 530 -18.78 13.76 9.77
CA GLY A 530 -19.59 12.92 10.66
C GLY A 530 -19.45 11.45 10.34
N PHE A 531 -19.67 10.59 11.34
CA PHE A 531 -19.97 9.18 11.10
C PHE A 531 -21.46 8.92 11.22
N SER A 532 -22.00 8.00 10.41
CA SER A 532 -23.34 7.46 10.60
C SER A 532 -23.38 5.96 10.29
N LYS A 533 -24.20 5.22 11.05
CA LYS A 533 -24.51 3.79 10.86
C LYS A 533 -25.99 3.57 10.50
N ALA A 534 -26.75 4.65 10.30
CA ALA A 534 -28.16 4.55 9.96
C ALA A 534 -28.37 3.95 8.56
N GLU A 535 -29.58 3.49 8.28
CA GLU A 535 -29.98 3.01 6.96
C GLU A 535 -29.88 4.12 5.90
N ASP A 536 -30.27 5.35 6.29
CA ASP A 536 -29.99 6.58 5.57
C ASP A 536 -28.97 7.45 6.35
N PRO A 537 -27.66 7.29 6.07
CA PRO A 537 -26.60 8.06 6.70
C PRO A 537 -26.72 9.57 6.51
N GLU A 538 -27.21 10.01 5.35
CA GLU A 538 -27.23 11.43 4.98
C GLU A 538 -28.34 12.16 5.74
N TYR A 539 -29.52 11.54 5.81
CA TYR A 539 -30.62 12.06 6.62
C TYR A 539 -30.28 12.10 8.11
N ASP A 540 -29.74 11.01 8.68
CA ASP A 540 -29.29 10.98 10.09
C ASP A 540 -28.29 12.09 10.42
N PHE A 541 -27.31 12.30 9.52
CA PHE A 541 -26.30 13.33 9.76
C PHE A 541 -26.85 14.74 9.58
N HIS A 542 -27.77 14.96 8.64
CA HIS A 542 -28.47 16.23 8.47
C HIS A 542 -29.28 16.60 9.72
N GLU A 543 -30.02 15.64 10.29
CA GLU A 543 -30.80 15.89 11.50
C GLU A 543 -29.92 16.24 12.70
N ARG A 544 -28.76 15.59 12.87
CA ARG A 544 -27.80 15.97 13.92
C ARG A 544 -27.24 17.38 13.73
N ILE A 545 -27.02 17.81 12.48
CA ILE A 545 -26.61 19.19 12.17
C ILE A 545 -27.72 20.18 12.56
N ASN A 546 -28.97 19.90 12.18
CA ASN A 546 -30.12 20.75 12.51
C ASN A 546 -30.31 20.86 14.03
N LEU A 547 -30.14 19.75 14.75
CA LEU A 547 -30.29 19.70 16.21
C LEU A 547 -29.19 20.49 16.91
N ALA A 548 -27.93 20.33 16.51
CA ALA A 548 -26.80 21.07 17.08
C ALA A 548 -26.86 22.58 16.80
N LEU A 549 -27.34 22.96 15.61
CA LEU A 549 -27.54 24.36 15.25
C LEU A 549 -28.86 24.93 15.78
N CYS A 550 -29.75 24.09 16.32
CA CYS A 550 -31.14 24.37 16.65
C CYS A 550 -31.85 25.23 15.59
N ASP A 551 -31.67 24.86 14.32
CA ASP A 551 -32.26 25.51 13.15
C ASP A 551 -32.29 24.53 11.96
N SER A 552 -33.18 24.76 11.00
CA SER A 552 -33.29 23.95 9.79
C SER A 552 -32.34 24.48 8.72
N VAL A 553 -31.22 23.79 8.50
CA VAL A 553 -30.25 24.19 7.47
C VAL A 553 -30.71 23.70 6.10
N MET A 554 -30.88 24.64 5.17
CA MET A 554 -31.23 24.36 3.77
C MET A 554 -29.99 24.31 2.88
N GLY A 555 -30.06 23.55 1.78
CA GLY A 555 -28.99 23.50 0.78
C GLY A 555 -27.71 22.80 1.25
N VAL A 556 -27.83 21.81 2.14
CA VAL A 556 -26.69 21.02 2.62
C VAL A 556 -26.20 20.06 1.53
N GLU A 557 -24.96 20.24 1.09
CA GLU A 557 -24.29 19.33 0.17
C GLU A 557 -23.68 18.17 0.96
N MET A 558 -24.23 16.96 0.79
CA MET A 558 -23.73 15.75 1.43
C MET A 558 -22.73 15.02 0.53
N HIS A 559 -21.59 14.64 1.10
CA HIS A 559 -20.57 13.84 0.42
C HIS A 559 -20.19 12.60 1.25
N ARG A 560 -20.36 11.41 0.67
CA ARG A 560 -19.86 10.15 1.24
C ARG A 560 -18.36 10.03 1.02
N VAL A 561 -17.59 10.32 2.07
CA VAL A 561 -16.12 10.30 2.05
C VAL A 561 -15.61 8.88 1.88
N ARG A 562 -16.06 7.95 2.74
CA ARG A 562 -15.68 6.53 2.70
C ARG A 562 -16.53 5.67 3.62
N LEU A 563 -16.49 4.36 3.37
CA LEU A 563 -16.94 3.36 4.35
C LEU A 563 -15.83 3.12 5.39
N VAL A 564 -16.19 3.18 6.66
CA VAL A 564 -15.25 3.03 7.80
C VAL A 564 -15.28 1.61 8.37
N ALA A 565 -16.46 1.01 8.35
CA ALA A 565 -16.76 -0.37 8.75
C ALA A 565 -18.05 -0.79 8.01
N PRO A 566 -18.42 -2.08 7.96
CA PRO A 566 -19.70 -2.49 7.39
C PRO A 566 -20.87 -1.64 7.93
N GLY A 567 -21.61 -1.00 7.01
CA GLY A 567 -22.73 -0.09 7.33
C GLY A 567 -22.36 1.26 7.95
N LYS A 568 -21.09 1.54 8.28
CA LYS A 568 -20.66 2.82 8.88
C LYS A 568 -20.02 3.73 7.85
N TRP A 569 -20.70 4.82 7.48
CA TRP A 569 -20.20 5.84 6.57
C TRP A 569 -19.52 6.99 7.30
N MET A 570 -18.47 7.52 6.68
CA MET A 570 -17.94 8.85 6.95
C MET A 570 -18.50 9.82 5.92
N LEU A 571 -19.06 10.93 6.39
CA LEU A 571 -19.72 11.95 5.59
C LEU A 571 -19.01 13.30 5.80
N CYS A 572 -19.11 14.15 4.79
CA CYS A 572 -18.82 15.58 4.86
C CYS A 572 -20.09 16.33 4.43
N ALA A 573 -20.67 17.10 5.33
CA ALA A 573 -21.77 18.01 5.03
C ALA A 573 -21.20 19.41 4.80
N SER A 574 -21.60 20.05 3.70
CA SER A 574 -21.15 21.41 3.37
C SER A 574 -22.33 22.35 3.21
N PHE A 575 -22.36 23.45 3.97
CA PHE A 575 -23.45 24.42 3.94
C PHE A 575 -22.98 25.81 4.36
N THR A 576 -23.68 26.85 3.91
CA THR A 576 -23.43 28.22 4.37
C THR A 576 -24.05 28.41 5.75
N LEU A 577 -23.32 28.96 6.71
CA LEU A 577 -23.83 29.26 8.05
C LEU A 577 -25.10 30.14 7.94
N PRO A 578 -26.27 29.71 8.46
CA PRO A 578 -27.48 30.52 8.39
C PRO A 578 -27.34 31.80 9.21
N GLU A 579 -27.80 32.93 8.67
CA GLU A 579 -27.81 34.21 9.40
C GLU A 579 -28.67 34.13 10.68
N SER A 580 -29.78 33.38 10.62
CA SER A 580 -30.67 33.09 11.75
C SER A 580 -29.92 32.45 12.93
N VAL A 581 -28.97 31.56 12.64
CA VAL A 581 -28.08 30.95 13.64
C VAL A 581 -27.04 31.97 14.10
N ALA A 582 -26.32 32.60 13.18
CA ALA A 582 -25.19 33.47 13.50
C ALA A 582 -25.58 34.69 14.37
N TYR A 583 -26.78 35.23 14.18
CA TYR A 583 -27.34 36.36 14.93
C TYR A 583 -28.37 35.94 15.99
N ALA A 584 -28.51 34.63 16.26
CA ALA A 584 -29.45 34.13 17.27
C ALA A 584 -29.23 34.80 18.63
N LYS A 585 -30.35 35.14 19.30
CA LYS A 585 -30.31 35.58 20.70
C LYS A 585 -29.87 34.41 21.58
N ALA A 586 -29.16 34.72 22.66
CA ALA A 586 -28.83 33.71 23.66
C ALA A 586 -30.14 33.21 24.31
N ASN A 587 -30.61 32.03 23.91
CA ASN A 587 -31.67 31.35 24.63
C ASN A 587 -31.03 30.54 25.77
N TYR A 588 -31.44 30.84 27.01
CA TYR A 588 -31.06 30.14 28.25
C TYR A 588 -31.65 28.72 28.36
N ILE A 589 -32.07 28.13 27.25
CA ILE A 589 -32.61 26.77 27.22
C ILE A 589 -31.60 25.94 26.44
N THR A 590 -30.79 25.22 27.21
CA THR A 590 -30.04 24.05 26.74
C THR A 590 -31.00 23.16 25.95
N CYS A 591 -30.77 23.06 24.64
CA CYS A 591 -31.38 22.02 23.81
C CYS A 591 -30.70 20.67 24.08
#